data_AF-A0A507FMD0-F1
#
_entry.id   AF-A0A507FMD0-F1
#
_cell.length_a   1.000
_cell.length_b   1.000
_cell.length_c   1.000
_cell.angle_alpha   90.00
_cell.angle_beta   90.00
_cell.angle_gamma   90.00
#
_symmetry.space_group_name_H-M   'P 1'
#
loop_
_entity.id
_entity.type
_entity.pdbx_description
1 polymer ?
#
loop_
_entity_poly.entity_id
_entity_poly.type
_entity_poly.pdbx_seq_one_letter_code
_entity_poly.pdbx_strand_id
1 'polypeptide(L)'
;MVEVLPTKVVVHPLVLLSVVDHFFRVARNTNKRVVGVLLGQVNGDTVNVANSYALPFEEDEKDSSVWFLDHNYHEAMYDMCKKVNGLHNRLADIHAYLGKVAAGTLPVNHAILYNLQDMFNLLPNLEKKETVAGFAVSTNDELLVNKITNREEEKKQDGSGALVETGSVPVVGADGSGADKKSVVEAKK
;
A
#
# COMPACT_ATOMS: atom_id res chain seq x y z
N MET A 1 -31.84 16.06 5.46
CA MET A 1 -31.27 15.36 4.28
C MET A 1 -31.86 13.98 4.27
N VAL A 2 -32.60 13.61 3.23
CA VAL A 2 -33.08 12.24 3.04
C VAL A 2 -31.96 11.51 2.31
N GLU A 3 -31.22 10.65 3.01
CA GLU A 3 -30.32 9.72 2.32
C GLU A 3 -31.19 8.68 1.60
N VAL A 4 -31.17 8.73 0.26
CA VAL A 4 -31.78 7.69 -0.56
C VAL A 4 -30.89 6.47 -0.41
N LEU A 5 -31.36 5.47 0.32
CA LEU A 5 -30.66 4.19 0.43
C LEU A 5 -30.68 3.52 -0.95
N PRO A 6 -29.53 3.09 -1.48
CA PRO A 6 -29.47 2.42 -2.77
C PRO A 6 -30.13 1.04 -2.68
N THR A 7 -31.06 0.73 -3.57
CA THR A 7 -31.75 -0.58 -3.59
C THR A 7 -30.97 -1.65 -4.36
N LYS A 8 -29.99 -1.25 -5.20
CA LYS A 8 -29.23 -2.17 -6.05
C LYS A 8 -27.73 -1.93 -5.97
N VAL A 9 -26.96 -3.01 -5.83
CA VAL A 9 -25.50 -2.99 -5.92
C VAL A 9 -25.05 -3.83 -7.11
N VAL A 10 -24.27 -3.23 -8.00
CA VAL A 10 -23.63 -3.90 -9.13
C VAL A 10 -22.14 -3.98 -8.82
N VAL A 11 -21.58 -5.19 -8.82
CA VAL A 11 -20.16 -5.42 -8.54
C VAL A 11 -19.48 -5.92 -9.81
N HIS A 12 -18.39 -5.28 -10.20
CA HIS A 12 -17.58 -5.72 -11.33
C HIS A 12 -16.79 -6.99 -10.99
N PRO A 13 -16.66 -7.97 -11.92
CA PRO A 13 -15.91 -9.21 -11.67
C PRO A 13 -14.47 -9.01 -11.20
N LEU A 14 -13.84 -7.90 -11.62
CA LEU A 14 -12.50 -7.51 -11.20
C LEU A 14 -12.39 -7.34 -9.68
N VAL A 15 -13.44 -6.82 -9.02
CA VAL A 15 -13.46 -6.66 -7.56
C VAL A 15 -13.43 -8.00 -6.86
N LEU A 16 -14.20 -8.99 -7.35
CA LEU A 16 -14.21 -10.33 -6.78
C LEU A 16 -12.84 -11.00 -6.92
N LEU A 17 -12.20 -10.83 -8.08
CA LEU A 17 -10.86 -11.34 -8.31
C LEU A 17 -9.84 -10.69 -7.37
N SER A 18 -9.92 -9.37 -7.16
CA SER A 18 -9.04 -8.65 -6.24
C SER A 18 -9.20 -9.09 -4.78
N VAL A 19 -10.44 -9.32 -4.33
CA VAL A 19 -10.70 -9.81 -2.96
C VAL A 19 -10.12 -11.21 -2.77
N VAL A 20 -10.31 -12.09 -3.76
CA VAL A 20 -9.79 -13.46 -3.73
C VAL A 20 -8.26 -13.47 -3.75
N ASP A 21 -7.62 -12.66 -4.59
CA ASP A 21 -6.15 -12.53 -4.61
C ASP A 21 -5.62 -12.05 -3.26
N HIS A 22 -6.26 -11.04 -2.65
CA HIS A 22 -5.85 -10.53 -1.35
C HIS A 22 -5.97 -11.59 -0.25
N PHE A 23 -7.09 -12.33 -0.21
CA PHE A 23 -7.26 -13.44 0.72
C PHE A 23 -6.14 -14.47 0.60
N PHE A 24 -5.79 -14.87 -0.62
CA PHE A 24 -4.72 -15.84 -0.85
C PHE A 24 -3.31 -15.31 -0.49
N ARG A 25 -3.09 -14.00 -0.50
CA ARG A 25 -1.81 -13.40 -0.11
C ARG A 25 -1.60 -13.35 1.40
N VAL A 26 -2.67 -13.11 2.17
CA VAL A 26 -2.56 -12.77 3.60
C VAL A 26 -3.08 -13.88 4.52
N ALA A 27 -4.22 -14.48 4.17
CA ALA A 27 -4.96 -15.38 5.06
C ALA A 27 -4.98 -16.83 4.56
N ARG A 28 -4.02 -17.21 3.70
CA ARG A 28 -3.96 -18.58 3.18
C ARG A 28 -3.73 -19.57 4.33
N ASN A 29 -4.69 -20.48 4.51
CA ASN A 29 -4.74 -21.46 5.59
C ASN A 29 -4.90 -20.88 7.01
N THR A 30 -5.35 -19.63 7.13
CA THR A 30 -5.75 -19.04 8.41
C THR A 30 -7.26 -18.75 8.41
N ASN A 31 -7.85 -18.58 9.59
CA ASN A 31 -9.23 -18.10 9.73
C ASN A 31 -9.29 -16.57 9.96
N LYS A 32 -8.22 -15.85 9.60
CA LYS A 32 -8.14 -14.40 9.79
C LYS A 32 -9.05 -13.69 8.79
N ARG A 33 -9.74 -12.65 9.27
CA ARG A 33 -10.54 -11.79 8.40
C ARG A 33 -9.62 -10.88 7.60
N VAL A 34 -9.98 -10.65 6.34
CA VAL A 34 -9.32 -9.67 5.48
C VAL A 34 -10.27 -8.50 5.24
N VAL A 35 -9.72 -7.28 5.27
CA VAL A 35 -10.49 -6.05 5.13
C VAL A 35 -9.94 -5.25 3.96
N GLY A 36 -10.85 -4.63 3.22
CA GLY A 36 -10.51 -3.78 2.09
C GLY A 36 -11.57 -2.72 1.87
N VAL A 37 -11.25 -1.76 1.01
CA VAL A 37 -12.11 -0.65 0.63
C VAL A 37 -12.68 -0.92 -0.74
N LEU A 38 -13.98 -0.69 -0.88
CA LEU A 38 -14.67 -0.73 -2.16
C LEU A 38 -14.73 0.68 -2.75
N LEU A 39 -14.36 0.80 -4.02
CA LEU A 39 -14.41 2.03 -4.78
C LEU A 39 -15.43 1.90 -5.90
N GLY A 40 -16.27 2.93 -6.04
CA GLY A 40 -17.37 2.91 -6.98
C GLY A 40 -18.04 4.26 -7.12
N GLN A 41 -19.07 4.27 -7.95
CA GLN A 41 -19.91 5.43 -8.18
C GLN A 41 -21.33 5.13 -7.73
N VAL A 42 -21.93 6.09 -7.02
CA VAL A 42 -23.35 6.05 -6.65
C VAL A 42 -24.15 6.74 -7.73
N ASN A 43 -25.01 5.98 -8.41
CA ASN A 43 -25.89 6.46 -9.48
C ASN A 43 -27.34 6.40 -8.99
N GLY A 44 -27.71 7.39 -8.16
CA GLY A 44 -29.04 7.46 -7.56
C GLY A 44 -29.35 6.21 -6.73
N ASP A 45 -30.18 5.32 -7.27
CA ASP A 45 -30.65 4.11 -6.61
C ASP A 45 -29.70 2.89 -6.78
N THR A 46 -28.68 3.01 -7.65
CA THR A 46 -27.73 1.91 -7.88
C THR A 46 -26.30 2.31 -7.51
N VAL A 47 -25.62 1.47 -6.72
CA VAL A 47 -24.18 1.60 -6.46
C VAL A 47 -23.43 0.68 -7.41
N ASN A 48 -22.53 1.25 -8.20
CA ASN A 48 -21.64 0.50 -9.08
C ASN A 48 -20.25 0.41 -8.45
N VAL A 49 -19.86 -0.77 -8.00
CA VAL A 49 -18.54 -1.06 -7.41
C VAL A 49 -17.60 -1.50 -8.51
N ALA A 50 -16.69 -0.61 -8.90
CA ALA A 50 -15.80 -0.80 -10.05
C ALA A 50 -14.40 -1.27 -9.66
N ASN A 51 -13.92 -0.89 -8.46
CA ASN A 51 -12.58 -1.23 -8.00
C ASN A 51 -12.58 -1.51 -6.49
N SER A 52 -11.49 -2.10 -6.00
CA SER A 52 -11.28 -2.38 -4.58
C SER A 52 -9.79 -2.48 -4.29
N TYR A 53 -9.39 -2.11 -3.07
CA TYR A 53 -8.03 -2.34 -2.60
C TYR A 53 -8.03 -2.84 -1.17
N ALA A 54 -7.03 -3.63 -0.83
CA ALA A 54 -6.85 -4.18 0.50
C ALA A 54 -6.29 -3.14 1.47
N LEU A 55 -6.62 -3.26 2.75
CA LEU A 55 -6.02 -2.48 3.82
C LEU A 55 -5.22 -3.40 4.75
N PRO A 56 -4.06 -2.95 5.27
CA PRO A 56 -3.38 -3.62 6.37
C PRO A 56 -4.32 -3.66 7.60
N PHE A 57 -4.70 -4.87 7.98
CA PHE A 57 -5.63 -5.14 9.07
C PHE A 57 -5.10 -6.28 9.92
N GLU A 58 -5.08 -6.06 11.24
CA GLU A 58 -4.71 -7.08 12.21
C GLU A 58 -5.79 -7.17 13.29
N GLU A 59 -6.14 -8.39 13.67
CA GLU A 59 -7.07 -8.68 14.76
C GLU A 59 -6.41 -9.63 15.76
N ASP A 60 -6.72 -9.46 17.03
CA ASP A 60 -6.27 -10.41 18.05
C ASP A 60 -7.03 -11.73 17.90
N GLU A 61 -6.31 -12.85 17.96
CA GLU A 61 -6.88 -14.20 17.83
C GLU A 61 -7.73 -14.61 19.04
N LYS A 62 -7.53 -13.96 20.20
CA LYS A 62 -8.21 -14.26 21.46
C LYS A 62 -9.39 -13.31 21.75
N ASP A 63 -9.31 -12.06 21.29
CA ASP A 63 -10.38 -11.07 21.46
C ASP A 63 -10.69 -10.36 20.15
N SER A 64 -11.80 -10.74 19.52
CA SER A 64 -12.26 -10.16 18.25
C SER A 64 -12.68 -8.68 18.34
N SER A 65 -12.71 -8.09 19.54
CA SER A 65 -13.00 -6.67 19.76
C SER A 65 -11.78 -5.78 19.55
N VAL A 66 -10.57 -6.34 19.66
CA VAL A 66 -9.30 -5.62 19.48
C VAL A 66 -8.83 -5.82 18.05
N TRP A 67 -8.85 -4.73 17.28
CA TRP A 67 -8.42 -4.73 15.89
C TRP A 67 -7.68 -3.43 15.55
N PHE A 68 -6.78 -3.54 14.58
CA PHE A 68 -5.94 -2.46 14.08
C PHE A 68 -6.14 -2.33 12.57
N LEU A 69 -6.28 -1.09 12.11
CA LEU A 69 -6.40 -0.73 10.70
C LEU A 69 -5.50 0.46 10.41
N ASP A 70 -4.67 0.35 9.37
CA ASP A 70 -3.82 1.47 8.94
C ASP A 70 -4.64 2.53 8.19
N HIS A 71 -4.96 3.62 8.89
CA HIS A 71 -5.70 4.76 8.34
C HIS A 71 -4.83 5.62 7.40
N ASN A 72 -3.52 5.70 7.64
CA ASN A 72 -2.61 6.48 6.80
C ASN A 72 -2.47 5.82 5.43
N TYR A 73 -2.37 4.49 5.39
CA TYR A 73 -2.37 3.73 4.14
C TYR A 73 -3.67 3.93 3.36
N HIS A 74 -4.81 3.92 4.06
CA HIS A 74 -6.12 4.16 3.44
C HIS A 74 -6.18 5.52 2.74
N GLU A 75 -5.78 6.59 3.43
CA GLU A 75 -5.80 7.96 2.89
C GLU A 75 -4.89 8.09 1.66
N ALA A 76 -3.65 7.59 1.76
CA ALA A 76 -2.69 7.65 0.65
C ALA A 76 -3.19 6.91 -0.60
N MET A 77 -3.75 5.71 -0.44
CA MET A 77 -4.30 4.91 -1.54
C MET A 77 -5.55 5.53 -2.14
N TYR A 78 -6.43 6.08 -1.31
CA TYR A 78 -7.62 6.77 -1.77
C TYR A 78 -7.26 7.99 -2.64
N ASP A 79 -6.31 8.79 -2.18
CA ASP A 79 -5.82 9.96 -2.92
C ASP A 79 -5.17 9.59 -4.25
N MET A 80 -4.41 8.50 -4.30
CA MET A 80 -3.84 7.99 -5.54
C MET A 80 -4.94 7.60 -6.54
N CYS A 81 -5.92 6.81 -6.10
CA CYS A 81 -7.03 6.39 -6.95
C CYS A 81 -7.84 7.60 -7.46
N LYS A 82 -8.06 8.59 -6.60
CA LYS A 82 -8.75 9.85 -6.95
C LYS A 82 -7.99 10.64 -8.01
N LYS A 83 -6.66 10.74 -7.92
CA LYS A 83 -5.81 11.43 -8.91
C LYS A 83 -5.87 10.74 -10.28
N VAL A 84 -5.78 9.41 -10.32
CA VAL A 84 -5.87 8.63 -11.56
C VAL A 84 -7.23 8.80 -12.22
N ASN A 85 -8.31 8.70 -11.44
CA ASN A 85 -9.66 8.90 -11.95
C ASN A 85 -9.89 10.35 -12.45
N GLY A 86 -9.28 11.34 -11.78
CA GLY A 86 -9.33 12.74 -12.22
C GLY A 86 -8.69 12.96 -13.58
N LEU A 87 -7.54 12.34 -13.84
CA LEU A 87 -6.89 12.39 -15.15
C LEU A 87 -7.72 11.66 -16.21
N HIS A 88 -8.23 10.47 -15.88
CA HIS A 88 -9.07 9.68 -16.78
C HIS A 88 -10.31 10.47 -17.23
N ASN A 89 -11.02 11.12 -16.30
CA ASN A 89 -12.19 11.93 -16.62
C ASN A 89 -11.85 13.11 -17.54
N ARG A 90 -10.74 13.81 -17.29
CA ARG A 90 -10.29 14.90 -18.17
C ARG A 90 -9.99 14.42 -19.58
N LEU A 91 -9.36 13.25 -19.73
CA LEU A 91 -9.11 12.64 -21.03
C LEU A 91 -10.41 12.22 -21.73
N ALA A 92 -11.37 11.67 -20.98
CA ALA A 92 -12.68 11.32 -21.50
C ALA A 92 -13.44 12.55 -22.03
N ASP A 93 -13.37 13.69 -21.32
CA ASP A 93 -13.97 14.95 -21.77
C ASP A 93 -13.33 15.47 -23.05
N ILE A 94 -11.99 15.42 -23.15
CA ILE A 94 -11.26 15.79 -24.38
C ILE A 94 -11.70 14.89 -25.54
N HIS A 95 -11.74 13.58 -25.33
CA HIS A 95 -12.18 12.62 -26.35
C HIS A 95 -13.63 12.90 -26.79
N ALA A 96 -14.54 13.14 -25.86
CA ALA A 96 -15.94 13.47 -26.16
C ALA A 96 -16.08 14.78 -26.95
N TYR A 97 -15.29 15.80 -26.61
CA TYR A 97 -15.23 17.06 -27.37
C TYR A 97 -14.77 16.82 -28.81
N LEU A 98 -13.65 16.14 -28.99
CA LEU A 98 -13.10 15.84 -30.33
C LEU A 98 -14.06 15.01 -31.16
N GLY A 99 -14.76 14.05 -30.56
CA GLY A 99 -15.81 13.27 -31.23
C GLY A 99 -16.95 14.13 -31.76
N LYS A 100 -17.40 15.14 -30.99
CA LYS A 100 -18.46 16.08 -31.41
C LYS A 100 -18.02 17.00 -32.55
N VAL A 101 -16.76 17.46 -32.51
CA VAL A 101 -16.17 18.29 -33.56
C VAL A 101 -16.00 17.48 -34.85
N ALA A 102 -15.51 16.24 -34.76
CA ALA A 102 -15.39 15.33 -35.90
C ALA A 102 -16.75 14.99 -36.54
N ALA A 103 -17.81 14.86 -35.72
CA ALA A 103 -19.18 14.67 -36.19
C ALA A 103 -19.83 15.95 -36.78
N GLY A 104 -19.13 17.09 -36.79
CA GLY A 104 -19.64 18.38 -37.28
C GLY A 104 -20.71 19.01 -36.39
N THR A 105 -21.01 18.42 -35.23
CA THR A 105 -22.02 18.93 -34.28
C THR A 105 -21.57 20.15 -33.50
N LEU A 106 -20.26 20.40 -33.40
CA LEU A 106 -19.68 21.51 -32.67
C LEU A 106 -18.57 22.17 -33.51
N PRO A 107 -18.48 23.52 -33.56
CA PRO A 107 -17.41 24.19 -34.28
C PRO A 107 -16.04 23.95 -33.61
N VAL A 108 -15.01 23.89 -34.45
CA VAL A 108 -13.62 23.68 -34.03
C VAL A 108 -13.14 24.88 -33.21
N ASN A 109 -12.60 24.62 -32.01
CA ASN A 109 -11.87 25.62 -31.25
C ASN A 109 -10.37 25.40 -31.43
N HIS A 110 -9.72 26.32 -32.15
CA HIS A 110 -8.29 26.24 -32.45
C HIS A 110 -7.40 26.30 -31.21
N ALA A 111 -7.81 26.98 -30.13
CA ALA A 111 -7.03 27.04 -28.88
C ALA A 111 -6.91 25.66 -28.22
N ILE A 112 -7.98 24.86 -28.27
CA ILE A 112 -7.96 23.49 -27.73
C ILE A 112 -7.03 22.62 -28.56
N LEU A 113 -7.05 22.75 -29.89
CA LEU A 113 -6.18 22.00 -30.78
C LEU A 113 -4.70 22.32 -30.57
N TYR A 114 -4.35 23.60 -30.38
CA TYR A 114 -2.97 23.98 -30.08
C TYR A 114 -2.48 23.39 -28.76
N ASN A 115 -3.28 23.51 -27.69
CA ASN A 115 -2.92 22.90 -26.41
C ASN A 115 -2.75 21.38 -26.52
N LEU A 116 -3.61 20.72 -27.30
CA LEU A 116 -3.54 19.27 -27.50
C LEU A 116 -2.29 18.87 -28.30
N GLN A 117 -1.93 19.64 -29.32
CA GLN A 117 -0.71 19.44 -30.08
C GLN A 117 0.53 19.61 -29.19
N ASP A 118 0.57 20.65 -28.35
CA ASP A 118 1.66 20.85 -27.40
C ASP A 118 1.76 19.68 -26.41
N MET A 119 0.63 19.18 -25.91
CA MET A 119 0.61 17.99 -25.05
C MET A 119 1.21 16.76 -25.73
N PHE A 120 0.83 16.47 -26.98
CA PHE A 120 1.37 15.32 -27.72
C PHE A 120 2.85 15.49 -28.07
N ASN A 121 3.29 16.71 -28.37
CA ASN A 121 4.70 17.02 -28.63
C ASN A 121 5.59 16.85 -27.39
N LEU A 122 5.02 17.06 -26.20
CA LEU A 122 5.71 16.89 -24.92
C LEU A 122 5.67 15.44 -24.41
N LEU A 123 4.95 14.53 -25.08
CA LEU A 123 4.98 13.12 -24.69
C LEU A 123 6.40 12.56 -24.88
N PRO A 124 6.98 11.94 -23.84
CA PRO A 124 8.32 11.39 -23.93
C PRO A 124 8.36 10.21 -24.91
N ASN A 125 9.40 10.17 -25.75
CA ASN A 125 9.64 9.01 -26.59
C ASN A 125 10.33 7.91 -25.75
N LEU A 126 9.56 6.87 -25.42
CA LEU A 126 9.99 5.74 -24.59
C LEU A 126 10.77 4.67 -25.36
N GLU A 127 10.88 4.75 -26.69
CA GLU A 127 11.60 3.77 -27.50
C GLU A 127 13.12 4.01 -27.55
N LYS A 128 13.58 5.16 -27.03
CA LYS A 128 15.01 5.47 -26.98
C LYS A 128 15.72 4.55 -25.99
N LYS A 129 16.67 3.76 -26.50
CA LYS A 129 17.46 2.79 -25.72
C LYS A 129 18.17 3.40 -24.50
N GLU A 130 18.59 4.67 -24.61
CA GLU A 130 19.19 5.44 -23.51
C GLU A 130 18.20 5.72 -22.39
N THR A 131 16.95 6.07 -22.72
CA THR A 131 15.89 6.32 -21.75
C THR A 131 15.51 5.03 -21.01
N VAL A 132 15.40 3.91 -21.72
CA VAL A 132 15.14 2.59 -21.11
C VAL A 132 16.30 2.15 -20.20
N ALA A 133 17.54 2.35 -20.63
CA ALA A 133 18.71 2.06 -19.81
C ALA A 133 18.78 2.96 -18.57
N GLY A 134 18.48 4.25 -18.70
CA GLY A 134 18.41 5.20 -17.59
C GLY A 134 17.35 4.82 -16.57
N PHE A 135 16.15 4.41 -17.01
CA PHE A 135 15.11 3.89 -16.13
C PHE A 135 15.57 2.62 -15.40
N ALA A 136 16.20 1.68 -16.10
CA ALA A 136 16.69 0.45 -15.49
C ALA A 136 17.75 0.71 -14.41
N VAL A 137 18.70 1.61 -14.66
CA VAL A 137 19.70 2.02 -13.67
C VAL A 137 19.02 2.70 -12.48
N SER A 138 18.16 3.70 -12.72
CA SER A 138 17.47 4.43 -11.65
C SER A 138 16.60 3.53 -10.77
N THR A 139 15.87 2.58 -11.37
CA THR A 139 15.04 1.62 -10.62
C THR A 139 15.90 0.64 -9.83
N ASN A 140 17.02 0.19 -10.38
CA ASN A 140 17.95 -0.68 -9.66
C ASN A 140 18.56 0.03 -8.45
N ASP A 141 18.94 1.31 -8.61
CA ASP A 141 19.50 2.14 -7.55
C ASP A 141 18.48 2.35 -6.42
N GLU A 142 17.24 2.68 -6.75
CA GLU A 142 16.15 2.85 -5.78
C GLU A 142 15.82 1.52 -5.05
N LEU A 143 15.77 0.40 -5.77
CA LEU A 143 15.54 -0.91 -5.19
C LEU A 143 16.65 -1.33 -4.23
N LEU A 144 17.92 -0.99 -4.54
CA LEU A 144 19.05 -1.27 -3.67
C LEU A 144 18.90 -0.51 -2.35
N VAL A 145 18.55 0.78 -2.40
CA VAL A 145 18.32 1.60 -1.21
C VAL A 145 17.21 1.02 -0.36
N ASN A 146 16.04 0.74 -0.94
CA ASN A 146 14.90 0.17 -0.21
C ASN A 146 15.25 -1.18 0.44
N LYS A 147 16.03 -2.03 -0.24
CA LYS A 147 16.49 -3.30 0.32
C LYS A 147 17.45 -3.12 1.50
N ILE A 148 18.30 -2.09 1.47
CA ILE A 148 19.22 -1.79 2.57
C ILE A 148 18.42 -1.25 3.77
N THR A 149 17.52 -0.29 3.53
CA THR A 149 16.65 0.28 4.57
C THR A 149 15.85 -0.79 5.30
N ASN A 150 15.16 -1.67 4.57
CA ASN A 150 14.36 -2.73 5.19
C ASN A 150 15.23 -3.69 6.04
N ARG A 151 16.46 -3.98 5.60
CA ARG A 151 17.39 -4.83 6.36
C ARG A 151 17.91 -4.18 7.64
N GLU A 152 18.02 -2.85 7.68
CA GLU A 152 18.36 -2.12 8.91
C GLU A 152 17.20 -2.08 9.91
N GLU A 153 15.95 -2.01 9.42
CA GLU A 153 14.75 -2.09 10.26
C GLU A 153 14.56 -3.48 10.89
N GLU A 154 14.79 -4.56 10.12
CA GLU A 154 14.78 -5.95 10.65
C GLU A 154 15.79 -6.14 11.79
N LYS A 155 17.01 -5.59 11.65
CA LYS A 155 18.04 -5.67 12.70
C LYS A 155 17.67 -4.88 13.96
N LYS A 156 16.88 -3.81 13.85
CA LYS A 156 16.42 -3.03 15.00
C LYS A 156 15.35 -3.78 15.80
N GLN A 157 14.49 -4.55 15.15
CA GLN A 157 13.49 -5.37 15.82
C GLN A 157 14.13 -6.53 16.59
N ASP A 158 15.08 -7.26 16.00
CA ASP A 158 15.83 -8.34 16.68
C ASP A 158 16.71 -7.84 17.85
N GLY A 159 17.17 -6.59 17.79
CA GLY A 159 18.00 -5.98 18.85
C GLY A 159 17.26 -5.61 20.14
N SER A 160 15.93 -5.49 20.12
CA SER A 160 15.13 -5.11 21.30
C SER A 160 14.78 -6.26 22.24
N GLY A 161 15.07 -7.52 21.86
CA GLY A 161 14.79 -8.72 22.68
C GLY A 161 15.85 -9.07 23.73
N ALA A 162 17.01 -8.39 23.75
CA ALA A 162 18.16 -8.79 24.56
C ALA A 162 18.32 -8.08 25.91
N LEU A 163 17.32 -7.29 26.38
CA LEU A 163 17.46 -6.50 27.60
C LEU A 163 16.32 -6.64 28.62
N VAL A 164 15.82 -7.84 28.93
CA VAL A 164 15.07 -8.07 30.18
C VAL A 164 15.21 -9.52 30.67
N GLU A 165 16.40 -9.97 31.07
CA GLU A 165 16.55 -11.10 32.02
C GLU A 165 17.86 -10.98 32.81
N THR A 166 17.88 -10.11 33.82
CA THR A 166 18.64 -10.41 35.04
C THR A 166 17.70 -10.26 36.21
N GLY A 167 17.38 -11.42 36.78
CA GLY A 167 16.29 -11.63 37.71
C GLY A 167 16.41 -10.88 39.03
N SER A 168 15.24 -10.67 39.60
CA SER A 168 15.00 -10.47 41.02
C SER A 168 15.74 -11.53 41.85
N VAL A 169 16.75 -11.09 42.61
CA VAL A 169 17.37 -11.91 43.65
C VAL A 169 16.47 -11.89 44.89
N PRO A 170 16.01 -13.03 45.42
CA PRO A 170 15.31 -13.06 46.70
C PRO A 170 16.32 -12.87 47.84
N VAL A 171 15.96 -12.01 48.79
CA VAL A 171 16.70 -11.78 50.03
C VAL A 171 16.59 -13.01 50.94
N VAL A 172 17.70 -13.66 51.25
CA VAL A 172 17.87 -14.49 52.46
C VAL A 172 19.27 -14.22 53.02
N GLY A 173 19.34 -13.81 54.28
CA GLY A 173 20.57 -13.46 54.98
C GLY A 173 21.27 -14.62 55.70
N ALA A 174 22.36 -14.24 56.39
CA ALA A 174 23.30 -15.04 57.18
C ALA A 174 24.28 -15.85 56.30
N ASP A 175 25.59 -15.99 56.54
CA ASP A 175 26.51 -15.66 57.63
C ASP A 175 27.91 -16.22 57.27
N GLY A 176 28.99 -15.59 57.74
CA GLY A 176 30.24 -16.30 58.08
C GLY A 176 31.32 -16.60 57.01
N SER A 177 32.36 -15.75 57.00
CA SER A 177 33.81 -16.10 56.95
C SER A 177 34.45 -16.80 55.73
N GLY A 178 35.60 -16.24 55.32
CA GLY A 178 36.83 -17.05 55.16
C GLY A 178 37.38 -17.29 53.75
N ALA A 179 38.38 -16.47 53.39
CA ALA A 179 39.67 -16.87 52.81
C ALA A 179 39.81 -17.39 51.34
N ASP A 180 40.88 -16.85 50.76
CA ASP A 180 41.81 -17.41 49.77
C ASP A 180 41.57 -17.27 48.26
N LYS A 181 42.45 -16.44 47.68
CA LYS A 181 42.82 -16.34 46.27
C LYS A 181 43.86 -17.42 45.96
N LYS A 182 43.70 -18.21 44.89
CA LYS A 182 44.73 -18.47 43.85
C LYS A 182 44.34 -19.58 42.83
N SER A 183 44.46 -19.20 41.55
CA SER A 183 44.99 -19.93 40.37
C SER A 183 44.57 -21.37 40.04
N VAL A 184 44.22 -21.58 38.76
CA VAL A 184 44.66 -22.65 37.80
C VAL A 184 43.66 -22.61 36.62
N VAL A 185 43.98 -22.03 35.47
CA VAL A 185 44.53 -22.66 34.24
C VAL A 185 43.86 -23.98 33.87
N GLU A 186 42.99 -24.00 32.86
CA GLU A 186 43.16 -24.94 31.73
C GLU A 186 42.39 -24.48 30.48
N ALA A 187 43.08 -24.54 29.35
CA ALA A 187 42.53 -24.38 28.02
C ALA A 187 42.13 -25.75 27.47
N LYS A 188 41.06 -25.82 26.66
CA LYS A 188 41.07 -26.62 25.43
C LYS A 188 39.83 -26.36 24.56
N LYS A 189 40.16 -25.84 23.37
CA LYS A 189 39.55 -25.99 22.03
C LYS A 189 38.07 -25.69 21.84
#